data_AF-A0A292SCY3-F1
#
_entry.id   AF-A0A292SCY3-F1
#
_cell.length_a   1.000
_cell.length_b   1.000
_cell.length_c   1.000
_cell.angle_alpha   90.00
_cell.angle_beta   90.00
_cell.angle_gamma   90.00
#
_symmetry.space_group_name_H-M   'P 1'
#
loop_
_entity.id
_entity.type
_entity.pdbx_description
1 polymer ?
#
loop_
_entity_poly.entity_id
_entity_poly.type
_entity_poly.pdbx_seq_one_letter_code
_entity_poly.pdbx_strand_id
1 'polypeptide(L)'
;MADIVALKDYLKKLQKIINFEATFTFSHWKLVKKTRIDDIMCCIYATLPDTYKRMLKTKTDIQRYNSVLCYGLLTKLIARTFFLDKNLVIVNITEVNKLINGIIMTIEQDIHSIQQALE
;
A
#
# COMPACT_ATOMS: atom_id res chain seq x y z
N MET A 1 14.82 12.76 0.39
CA MET A 1 13.71 13.44 1.11
C MET A 1 12.53 13.71 0.17
N ALA A 2 12.75 14.19 -1.06
CA ALA A 2 11.71 14.34 -2.09
C ALA A 2 10.96 13.04 -2.43
N ASP A 3 11.65 11.89 -2.47
CA ASP A 3 11.04 10.59 -2.81
C ASP A 3 10.04 10.11 -1.75
N ILE A 4 10.29 10.42 -0.48
CA ILE A 4 9.38 10.04 0.63
C ILE A 4 8.10 10.88 0.61
N VAL A 5 8.20 12.17 0.24
CA VAL A 5 7.03 13.03 0.07
C VAL A 5 6.16 12.51 -1.07
N ALA A 6 6.76 12.21 -2.23
CA ALA A 6 6.06 11.63 -3.37
C ALA A 6 5.38 10.29 -3.02
N LEU A 7 6.06 9.44 -2.26
CA LEU A 7 5.52 8.17 -1.79
C LEU A 7 4.28 8.35 -0.90
N LYS A 8 4.35 9.26 0.08
CA LYS A 8 3.21 9.59 0.96
C LYS A 8 2.04 10.14 0.15
N ASP A 9 2.31 10.93 -0.90
CA ASP A 9 1.26 11.45 -1.78
C ASP A 9 0.61 10.35 -2.64
N TYR A 10 1.37 9.40 -3.16
CA TYR A 10 0.80 8.25 -3.87
C TYR A 10 -0.05 7.36 -2.95
N LEU A 11 0.37 7.15 -1.70
CA LEU A 11 -0.41 6.43 -0.70
C LEU A 11 -1.74 7.15 -0.38
N LYS A 12 -1.72 8.48 -0.25
CA LYS A 12 -2.95 9.29 -0.12
C LYS A 12 -3.84 9.23 -1.36
N LYS A 13 -3.25 9.18 -2.57
CA LYS A 13 -4.00 9.00 -3.82
C LYS A 13 -4.69 7.64 -3.87
N LEU A 14 -4.00 6.55 -3.50
CA LEU A 14 -4.62 5.22 -3.36
C LEU A 14 -5.79 5.26 -2.38
N GLN A 15 -5.62 5.94 -1.25
CA GLN A 15 -6.68 6.16 -0.26
C GLN A 15 -7.89 6.88 -0.88
N LYS A 16 -7.66 7.94 -1.67
CA LYS A 16 -8.74 8.66 -2.37
C LYS A 16 -9.46 7.78 -3.39
N ILE A 17 -8.73 7.02 -4.21
CA ILE A 17 -9.30 6.10 -5.20
C ILE A 17 -10.24 5.11 -4.48
N ILE A 18 -9.77 4.49 -3.41
CA ILE A 18 -10.57 3.50 -2.66
C ILE A 18 -11.77 4.15 -1.96
N ASN A 19 -11.63 5.38 -1.45
CA ASN A 19 -12.73 6.04 -0.73
C ASN A 19 -13.77 6.70 -1.65
N PHE A 20 -13.41 7.16 -2.85
CA PHE A 20 -14.32 7.99 -3.65
C PHE A 20 -14.61 7.47 -5.05
N GLU A 21 -13.77 6.58 -5.60
CA GLU A 21 -13.89 6.11 -6.98
C GLU A 21 -14.40 4.67 -7.10
N ALA A 22 -15.06 4.17 -6.06
CA ALA A 22 -15.64 2.84 -6.11
C ALA A 22 -16.80 2.78 -7.11
N THR A 23 -16.76 1.76 -7.96
CA THR A 23 -17.84 1.43 -8.90
C THR A 23 -19.09 0.96 -8.17
N PHE A 24 -18.91 0.33 -7.01
CA PHE A 24 -20.00 -0.08 -6.14
C PHE A 24 -19.57 -0.01 -4.67
N THR A 25 -20.51 0.37 -3.79
CA THR A 25 -20.28 0.48 -2.35
C THR A 25 -21.30 -0.37 -1.61
N PHE A 26 -20.83 -1.23 -0.72
CA PHE A 26 -21.66 -2.05 0.15
C PHE A 26 -21.10 -2.01 1.57
N SER A 27 -21.73 -1.22 2.46
CA SER A 27 -21.22 -0.99 3.81
C SER A 27 -19.73 -0.55 3.78
N HIS A 28 -18.84 -1.25 4.49
CA HIS A 28 -17.40 -1.00 4.51
C HIS A 28 -16.63 -1.58 3.31
N TRP A 29 -17.31 -2.31 2.43
CA TRP A 29 -16.73 -2.93 1.25
C TRP A 29 -16.94 -2.06 0.02
N LYS A 30 -15.89 -1.90 -0.78
CA LYS A 30 -15.93 -1.19 -2.06
C LYS A 30 -15.42 -2.08 -3.18
N LEU A 31 -16.07 -1.97 -4.34
CA LEU A 31 -15.59 -2.54 -5.59
C LEU A 31 -14.93 -1.43 -6.41
N VAL A 32 -13.65 -1.58 -6.68
CA VAL A 32 -12.84 -0.58 -7.38
C VAL A 32 -12.26 -1.20 -8.65
N LYS A 33 -12.17 -0.43 -9.74
CA LYS A 33 -11.51 -0.88 -10.97
C LYS A 33 -10.07 -1.29 -10.68
N LYS A 34 -9.74 -2.52 -11.03
CA LYS A 34 -8.41 -3.10 -10.82
C LYS A 34 -7.32 -2.27 -11.47
N THR A 35 -7.54 -1.76 -12.69
CA THR A 35 -6.57 -0.92 -13.40
C THR A 35 -6.17 0.32 -12.59
N ARG A 36 -7.13 1.00 -11.94
CA ARG A 36 -6.85 2.17 -11.10
C ARG A 36 -5.97 1.82 -9.89
N ILE A 37 -6.20 0.64 -9.30
CA ILE A 37 -5.40 0.12 -8.18
C ILE A 37 -4.00 -0.26 -8.67
N ASP A 38 -3.90 -0.99 -9.77
CA ASP A 38 -2.63 -1.45 -10.32
C ASP A 38 -1.73 -0.27 -10.74
N ASP A 39 -2.30 0.76 -11.39
CA ASP A 39 -1.60 1.97 -11.80
C ASP A 39 -0.96 2.69 -10.61
N ILE A 40 -1.74 2.95 -9.55
CA ILE A 40 -1.23 3.66 -8.37
C ILE A 40 -0.24 2.81 -7.58
N MET A 41 -0.47 1.49 -7.48
CA MET A 41 0.44 0.57 -6.81
C MET A 41 1.78 0.46 -7.54
N CYS A 42 1.79 0.51 -8.86
CA CYS A 42 3.00 0.57 -9.67
C CYS A 42 3.83 1.83 -9.33
N CYS A 43 3.18 3.00 -9.26
CA CYS A 43 3.82 4.26 -8.85
C CYS A 43 4.39 4.20 -7.42
N ILE A 44 3.63 3.64 -6.48
CA ILE A 44 4.08 3.45 -5.10
C ILE A 44 5.32 2.54 -5.07
N TYR A 45 5.27 1.40 -5.76
CA TYR A 45 6.37 0.45 -5.80
C TYR A 45 7.64 1.05 -6.44
N ALA A 46 7.49 1.80 -7.53
CA ALA A 46 8.61 2.46 -8.21
C ALA A 46 9.34 3.47 -7.29
N THR A 47 8.58 4.17 -6.44
CA THR A 47 9.11 5.21 -5.53
C THR A 47 9.79 4.62 -4.28
N LEU A 48 9.55 3.35 -3.95
CA LEU A 48 10.19 2.72 -2.80
C LEU A 48 11.70 2.55 -3.01
N PRO A 49 12.54 2.75 -1.97
CA PRO A 49 13.96 2.43 -2.02
C PRO A 49 14.21 0.93 -2.26
N ASP A 50 15.30 0.57 -2.92
CA ASP A 50 15.60 -0.82 -3.24
C ASP A 50 15.90 -1.69 -2.01
N THR A 51 16.46 -1.10 -0.95
CA THR A 51 16.64 -1.76 0.35
C THR A 51 15.30 -2.16 0.97
N TYR A 52 14.31 -1.28 0.90
CA TYR A 52 12.94 -1.55 1.35
C TYR A 52 12.29 -2.64 0.49
N LYS A 53 12.44 -2.58 -0.83
CA LYS A 53 11.94 -3.62 -1.75
C LYS A 53 12.57 -4.98 -1.47
N ARG A 54 13.85 -5.04 -1.09
CA ARG A 54 14.53 -6.28 -0.68
C ARG A 54 13.91 -6.86 0.59
N MET A 55 13.66 -6.03 1.61
CA MET A 55 12.98 -6.47 2.84
C MET A 55 11.59 -7.09 2.56
N LEU A 56 10.82 -6.48 1.65
CA LEU A 56 9.52 -7.03 1.23
C LEU A 56 9.63 -8.42 0.58
N LYS A 57 10.75 -8.71 -0.11
CA LYS A 57 10.99 -9.99 -0.80
C LYS A 57 11.52 -11.07 0.13
N THR A 58 12.49 -10.75 0.98
CA THR A 58 13.17 -11.72 1.85
C THR A 58 12.30 -12.17 3.01
N LYS A 59 11.30 -11.36 3.38
CA LYS A 59 10.40 -11.59 4.52
C LYS A 59 11.08 -11.71 5.89
N THR A 60 12.37 -11.42 5.95
CA THR A 60 13.15 -11.38 7.18
C THR A 60 12.76 -10.13 7.97
N ASP A 61 12.53 -10.28 9.27
CA ASP A 61 12.26 -9.17 10.20
C ASP A 61 11.15 -8.18 9.78
N ILE A 62 10.17 -8.61 8.97
CA ILE A 62 9.02 -7.75 8.58
C ILE A 62 8.31 -7.19 9.81
N GLN A 63 8.27 -7.94 10.92
CA GLN A 63 7.62 -7.50 12.16
C GLN A 63 8.35 -6.34 12.85
N ARG A 64 9.63 -6.11 12.52
CA ARG A 64 10.44 -5.03 13.10
C ARG A 64 10.09 -3.66 12.52
N TYR A 65 9.56 -3.62 11.29
CA TYR A 65 9.27 -2.39 10.57
C TYR A 65 7.78 -2.31 10.24
N ASN A 66 7.07 -1.43 10.96
CA ASN A 66 5.62 -1.34 10.88
C ASN A 66 5.13 -1.00 9.46
N SER A 67 5.81 -0.09 8.75
CA SER A 67 5.46 0.25 7.36
C SER A 67 5.59 -0.96 6.43
N VAL A 68 6.61 -1.79 6.61
CA VAL A 68 6.86 -2.98 5.78
C VAL A 68 5.77 -4.01 6.02
N LEU A 69 5.41 -4.24 7.28
CA LEU A 69 4.29 -5.11 7.66
C LEU A 69 2.97 -4.59 7.07
N CYS A 70 2.65 -3.30 7.26
CA CYS A 70 1.43 -2.71 6.75
C CYS A 70 1.35 -2.75 5.22
N TYR A 71 2.46 -2.51 4.51
CA TYR A 71 2.54 -2.60 3.06
C TYR A 71 2.30 -4.02 2.55
N GLY A 72 2.90 -5.02 3.20
CA GLY A 72 2.68 -6.43 2.88
C GLY A 72 1.24 -6.90 3.09
N LEU A 73 0.54 -6.37 4.10
CA LEU A 73 -0.89 -6.63 4.30
C LEU A 73 -1.76 -5.88 3.29
N LEU A 74 -1.42 -4.62 3.02
CA LEU A 74 -2.15 -3.77 2.08
C LEU A 74 -2.17 -4.39 0.68
N THR A 75 -1.01 -4.80 0.17
CA THR A 75 -0.87 -5.47 -1.15
C THR A 75 -1.71 -6.74 -1.25
N LYS A 76 -1.79 -7.55 -0.19
CA LYS A 76 -2.65 -8.74 -0.17
C LYS A 76 -4.13 -8.40 -0.21
N LEU A 77 -4.56 -7.35 0.50
CA LEU A 77 -5.97 -6.96 0.53
C LEU A 77 -6.43 -6.39 -0.81
N ILE A 78 -5.62 -5.53 -1.43
CA ILE A 78 -5.95 -4.89 -2.71
C ILE A 78 -5.71 -5.81 -3.92
N ALA A 79 -5.10 -6.97 -3.74
CA ALA A 79 -4.99 -8.00 -4.79
C ALA A 79 -6.25 -8.88 -4.88
N ARG A 80 -7.20 -8.77 -3.94
CA ARG A 80 -8.42 -9.59 -3.91
C ARG A 80 -9.38 -9.17 -5.01
N THR A 81 -9.35 -9.89 -6.12
CA THR A 81 -10.30 -9.71 -7.22
C THR A 81 -11.71 -10.10 -6.80
N PHE A 82 -12.71 -9.38 -7.29
CA PHE A 82 -14.10 -9.73 -7.11
C PHE A 82 -14.43 -10.99 -7.94
N PHE A 83 -15.15 -11.93 -7.34
CA PHE A 83 -15.34 -13.26 -7.94
C PHE A 83 -16.20 -13.25 -9.21
N LEU A 84 -17.13 -12.28 -9.35
CA LEU A 84 -17.98 -12.14 -10.54
C LEU A 84 -17.34 -11.31 -11.65
N ASP A 85 -16.40 -10.42 -11.31
CA ASP A 85 -15.71 -9.57 -12.28
C ASP A 85 -14.25 -9.38 -11.89
N LYS A 86 -13.35 -9.99 -12.68
CA LYS A 86 -11.90 -9.93 -12.48
C LYS A 86 -11.31 -8.54 -12.71
N ASN A 87 -12.06 -7.63 -13.34
CA ASN A 87 -11.68 -6.23 -13.54
C ASN A 87 -11.95 -5.38 -12.29
N LEU A 88 -12.59 -5.94 -11.26
CA LEU A 88 -12.87 -5.27 -10.00
C LEU A 88 -12.09 -5.92 -8.85
N VAL A 89 -11.68 -5.11 -7.90
CA VAL A 89 -11.08 -5.51 -6.63
C VAL A 89 -12.08 -5.20 -5.52
N ILE A 90 -12.27 -6.16 -4.60
CA ILE A 90 -13.05 -5.96 -3.39
C ILE A 90 -12.15 -5.54 -2.24
N VAL A 91 -12.38 -4.35 -1.70
CA VAL A 91 -11.56 -3.76 -0.64
C VAL A 91 -12.40 -3.37 0.58
N ASN A 92 -11.93 -3.73 1.77
CA ASN A 92 -12.47 -3.21 3.02
C ASN A 92 -11.81 -1.85 3.30
N ILE A 93 -12.61 -0.79 3.25
CA ILE A 93 -12.15 0.60 3.39
C ILE A 93 -11.48 0.82 4.74
N THR A 94 -12.08 0.31 5.81
CA THR A 94 -11.61 0.53 7.18
C THR A 94 -10.22 -0.06 7.38
N GLU A 95 -10.03 -1.31 6.91
CA GLU A 95 -8.73 -1.99 6.99
C GLU A 95 -7.68 -1.30 6.12
N VAL A 96 -8.01 -0.99 4.86
CA VAL A 96 -7.10 -0.31 3.94
C VAL A 96 -6.67 1.05 4.48
N ASN A 97 -7.61 1.88 4.94
CA ASN A 97 -7.30 3.20 5.49
C ASN A 97 -6.37 3.10 6.71
N LYS A 98 -6.60 2.12 7.59
CA LYS A 98 -5.75 1.86 8.75
C LYS A 98 -4.32 1.51 8.32
N LEU A 99 -4.17 0.62 7.33
CA LEU A 99 -2.86 0.21 6.82
C LEU A 99 -2.13 1.37 6.14
N ILE A 100 -2.81 2.13 5.29
CA ILE A 100 -2.23 3.29 4.60
C ILE A 100 -1.72 4.32 5.62
N ASN A 101 -2.52 4.63 6.65
CA ASN A 101 -2.12 5.56 7.70
C ASN A 101 -0.91 5.04 8.49
N GLY A 102 -0.89 3.74 8.81
CA GLY A 102 0.26 3.11 9.47
C GLY A 102 1.55 3.25 8.66
N ILE A 103 1.47 3.05 7.33
CA ILE A 103 2.61 3.25 6.43
C ILE A 103 3.03 4.73 6.44
N ILE A 104 2.12 5.66 6.19
CA ILE A 104 2.43 7.10 6.10
C ILE A 104 3.13 7.61 7.36
N MET A 105 2.71 7.15 8.54
CA MET A 105 3.27 7.57 9.83
C MET A 105 4.69 7.05 10.08
N THR A 106 5.01 5.85 9.59
CA THR A 106 6.24 5.13 10.01
C THR A 106 7.27 4.94 8.90
N ILE A 107 6.89 5.11 7.63
CA ILE A 107 7.74 4.76 6.48
C ILE A 107 9.06 5.52 6.42
N GLU A 108 9.08 6.77 6.87
CA GLU A 108 10.30 7.59 6.85
C GLU A 108 11.33 7.08 7.85
N GLN A 109 10.90 6.81 9.08
CA GLN A 109 11.74 6.22 10.11
C GLN A 109 12.19 4.81 9.75
N ASP A 110 11.29 3.99 9.20
CA ASP A 110 11.59 2.62 8.80
C ASP A 110 12.60 2.59 7.65
N ILE A 111 12.44 3.43 6.62
CA ILE A 111 13.41 3.54 5.52
C ILE A 111 14.79 3.91 6.06
N HIS A 112 14.88 4.91 6.94
CA HIS A 112 16.16 5.33 7.52
C HIS A 112 16.80 4.20 8.34
N SER A 113 16.01 3.52 9.17
CA SER A 113 16.47 2.41 10.01
C SER A 113 16.92 1.21 9.18
N ILE A 114 16.23 0.90 8.08
CA ILE A 114 16.61 -0.18 7.14
C ILE A 114 17.92 0.16 6.43
N GLN A 115 18.11 1.42 6.03
CA GLN A 115 19.34 1.87 5.39
C GLN A 115 20.53 1.74 6.33
N GLN A 116 20.41 2.23 7.57
CA GLN A 116 21.46 2.11 8.59
C GLN A 116 21.80 0.67 8.98
N ALA A 117 20.83 -0.24 8.96
CA ALA A 117 21.08 -1.64 9.29
C ALA A 117 21.77 -2.44 8.17
N LEU A 118 21.84 -1.87 6.96
CA LEU A 118 22.43 -2.49 5.76
C LEU A 118 23.74 -1.81 5.32
N GLU A 119 24.13 -0.72 5.98
CA GLU A 119 25.47 -0.09 5.93
C GLU A 119 26.43 -0.80 6.89
#